data_AF-A0A067MNN8-F1
#
_entry.id   AF-A0A067MNN8-F1
#
_cell.length_a   1.000
_cell.length_b   1.000
_cell.length_c   1.000
_cell.angle_alpha   90.00
_cell.angle_beta   90.00
_cell.angle_gamma   90.00
#
_symmetry.space_group_name_H-M   'P 1'
#
loop_
_entity.id
_entity.type
_entity.pdbx_description
1 polymer ?
#
loop_
_entity_poly.entity_id
_entity_poly.type
_entity_poly.pdbx_seq_one_letter_code
_entity_poly.pdbx_strand_id
1 'polypeptide(L)'
;MGDDCLTELPEEIVIQILLELHVTALLRCSAVCKKLHSIITSSSPIQYRIELERLGYVDEPRSELGVSERLARIRKHRRAWEDLSWKRTEDYSITYGDMPSYMTCGVLAFFRSVPGKMTIFKLPSAIRGADVPGISPIACTFDFVIEAVTIDPEQDLLALLERRTSKLTPDGEQAQSSHCIHIRSLSTCKPHPSAVAAVLQSPIKPIPTGEFLLEHMGDSIGLFSHDDHHMATASLVIFQWATGLIKTCVSFPQPNVPDYFSFLSPTEFLLTRFPHGPLIPDAHDEGRHSPSKTPTIEIYTFSYDTSLPPSGSSLLPIHTATFMLPAMPGGVLVEGFKCEADFSRVPPTAAMSQESRPPFYISPENRTFRFFFYWGQIDDSDPPDPAFFVRASTLLDYDKYRHTQTPRVLLSPPASPSSTSTRISPDAVLAGPTLINRSGNNGSQCVAIPWRAWGPQNTRLLDEGIGLYGECYGSKVGQWKTMPHADYNIIRVLDFNPYSLRSDQDEARMPAEGDGAYGGEEERGAHDLKRKDVDSRDVTWTSVSPKGCLFVEDVHTSLPYRETIRRVEYDGTWVSMDEENIVLLHKLYCAFRVCTL
;
A
#
# COMPACT_ATOMS: atom_id res chain seq x y z
N MET A 1 37.53 -37.89 -19.05
CA MET A 1 37.89 -36.47 -18.97
C MET A 1 36.76 -35.72 -19.62
N GLY A 2 35.92 -35.05 -18.84
CA GLY A 2 34.75 -34.35 -19.33
C GLY A 2 34.51 -33.12 -18.45
N ASP A 3 35.05 -32.00 -18.93
CA ASP A 3 34.70 -30.59 -18.73
C ASP A 3 34.13 -30.14 -17.37
N ASP A 4 35.02 -29.80 -16.43
CA ASP A 4 34.70 -28.98 -15.23
C ASP A 4 34.59 -27.49 -15.62
N CYS A 5 33.61 -27.16 -16.47
CA CYS A 5 33.54 -25.87 -17.17
C CYS A 5 33.24 -24.63 -16.29
N LEU A 6 32.58 -24.78 -15.13
CA LEU A 6 32.15 -23.64 -14.31
C LEU A 6 33.11 -23.31 -13.17
N THR A 7 33.70 -24.34 -12.53
CA THR A 7 34.63 -24.16 -11.41
C THR A 7 36.04 -23.79 -11.84
N GLU A 8 36.36 -23.85 -13.13
CA GLU A 8 37.66 -23.42 -13.67
C GLU A 8 37.68 -21.94 -14.08
N LEU A 9 36.52 -21.27 -14.13
CA LEU A 9 36.44 -19.86 -14.44
C LEU A 9 37.01 -18.99 -13.30
N PRO A 10 37.53 -17.77 -13.62
CA PRO A 10 37.86 -16.77 -12.62
C PRO A 10 36.67 -16.48 -11.70
N GLU A 11 36.94 -16.24 -10.42
CA GLU A 11 35.90 -16.08 -9.40
C GLU A 11 34.94 -14.93 -9.73
N GLU A 12 35.45 -13.85 -10.31
CA GLU A 12 34.65 -12.70 -10.73
C GLU A 12 33.61 -13.08 -11.78
N ILE A 13 33.95 -13.98 -12.71
CA ILE A 13 33.03 -14.46 -13.74
C ILE A 13 31.99 -15.39 -13.14
N VAL A 14 32.40 -16.27 -12.21
CA VAL A 14 31.47 -17.14 -11.49
C VAL A 14 30.48 -16.30 -10.69
N ILE A 15 30.93 -15.22 -10.03
CA ILE A 15 30.06 -14.30 -9.30
C ILE A 15 29.02 -13.67 -10.23
N GLN A 16 29.43 -13.15 -11.41
CA GLN A 16 28.50 -12.57 -12.38
C GLN A 16 27.45 -13.60 -12.84
N ILE A 17 27.88 -14.82 -13.17
CA ILE A 17 26.96 -15.90 -13.56
C ILE A 17 25.95 -16.20 -12.44
N LEU A 18 26.43 -16.30 -11.19
CA LEU A 18 25.58 -16.58 -10.03
C LEU A 18 24.60 -15.43 -9.75
N LEU A 19 24.99 -14.18 -10.01
CA LEU A 19 24.12 -13.01 -9.88
C LEU A 19 23.01 -12.97 -10.94
N GLU A 20 23.10 -13.71 -12.05
CA GLU A 20 21.99 -13.83 -13.00
C GLU A 20 20.91 -14.83 -12.53
N LEU A 21 21.21 -15.64 -11.50
CA LEU A 21 20.29 -16.65 -11.00
C LEU A 21 19.27 -16.08 -10.01
N HIS A 22 18.05 -16.62 -10.03
CA HIS A 22 17.08 -16.38 -8.96
C HIS A 22 17.63 -16.91 -7.62
N VAL A 23 17.32 -16.25 -6.50
CA VAL A 23 17.91 -16.58 -5.18
C VAL A 23 17.67 -18.03 -4.77
N THR A 24 16.53 -18.63 -5.13
CA THR A 24 16.29 -20.06 -4.87
C THR A 24 17.25 -20.98 -5.64
N ALA A 25 17.66 -20.63 -6.85
CA ALA A 25 18.65 -21.37 -7.62
C ALA A 25 20.06 -21.13 -7.06
N LEU A 26 20.37 -19.90 -6.67
CA LEU A 26 21.62 -19.54 -6.00
C LEU A 26 21.84 -20.34 -4.70
N LEU A 27 20.81 -20.45 -3.85
CA LEU A 27 20.85 -21.26 -2.63
C LEU A 27 20.98 -22.77 -2.92
N ARG A 28 20.48 -23.25 -4.06
CA ARG A 28 20.73 -24.64 -4.49
C ARG A 28 22.18 -24.82 -4.94
N CYS A 29 22.75 -23.85 -5.66
CA CYS A 29 24.15 -23.89 -6.07
C CYS A 29 25.10 -23.97 -4.87
N SER A 30 24.77 -23.32 -3.74
CA SER A 30 25.57 -23.39 -2.52
C SER A 30 25.60 -24.80 -1.89
N ALA A 31 24.65 -25.67 -2.23
CA ALA A 31 24.60 -27.06 -1.79
C ALA A 31 25.30 -28.04 -2.77
N VAL A 32 25.71 -27.60 -3.97
CA VAL A 32 26.30 -28.47 -4.99
C VAL A 32 27.75 -28.82 -4.67
N CYS A 33 28.59 -27.82 -4.34
CA CYS A 33 29.99 -28.06 -4.03
C CYS A 33 30.58 -27.00 -3.08
N LYS A 34 31.69 -27.33 -2.43
CA LYS A 34 32.38 -26.46 -1.47
C LYS A 34 32.89 -25.16 -2.09
N LYS A 35 33.32 -25.18 -3.37
CA LYS A 35 33.80 -23.98 -4.07
C LYS A 35 32.66 -22.97 -4.29
N LEU A 36 31.53 -23.43 -4.83
CA LEU A 36 30.35 -22.57 -5.02
C LEU A 36 29.79 -22.09 -3.69
N HIS A 37 29.75 -22.97 -2.68
CA HIS A 37 29.39 -22.59 -1.32
C HIS A 37 30.26 -21.43 -0.82
N SER A 38 31.59 -21.58 -0.90
CA SER A 38 32.55 -20.56 -0.48
C SER A 38 32.30 -19.22 -1.19
N ILE A 39 32.24 -19.22 -2.52
CA ILE A 39 32.02 -18.00 -3.34
C ILE A 39 30.70 -17.32 -2.94
N ILE A 40 29.63 -18.09 -2.79
CA ILE A 40 28.31 -17.56 -2.43
C ILE A 40 28.36 -16.94 -1.03
N THR A 41 29.03 -17.58 -0.07
CA THR A 41 29.11 -17.09 1.31
C THR A 41 30.05 -15.90 1.50
N SER A 42 31.16 -15.81 0.76
CA SER A 42 32.18 -14.75 0.92
C SER A 42 31.94 -13.52 0.05
N SER A 43 31.17 -13.65 -1.04
CA SER A 43 30.95 -12.56 -1.99
C SER A 43 29.90 -11.56 -1.49
N SER A 44 30.32 -10.33 -1.17
CA SER A 44 29.41 -9.26 -0.76
C SER A 44 28.25 -8.99 -1.75
N PRO A 45 28.46 -8.96 -3.08
CA PRO A 45 27.35 -8.83 -4.04
C PRO A 45 26.30 -9.93 -3.95
N ILE A 46 26.75 -11.19 -3.83
CA ILE A 46 25.84 -12.33 -3.75
C ILE A 46 25.08 -12.30 -2.43
N GLN A 47 25.80 -12.08 -1.32
CA GLN A 47 25.19 -11.94 0.00
C GLN A 47 24.20 -10.77 0.02
N TYR A 48 24.54 -9.63 -0.56
CA TYR A 48 23.64 -8.48 -0.61
C TYR A 48 22.34 -8.78 -1.36
N ARG A 49 22.41 -9.45 -2.51
CA ARG A 49 21.23 -9.90 -3.25
C ARG A 49 20.36 -10.86 -2.44
N ILE A 50 20.96 -11.82 -1.74
CA ILE A 50 20.23 -12.74 -0.86
C ILE A 50 19.47 -11.97 0.22
N GLU A 51 20.13 -10.97 0.83
CA GLU A 51 19.55 -10.21 1.93
C GLU A 51 18.45 -9.25 1.49
N LEU A 52 18.56 -8.67 0.29
CA LEU A 52 17.50 -7.90 -0.36
C LEU A 52 16.24 -8.75 -0.54
N GLU A 53 16.40 -9.90 -1.18
CA GLU A 53 15.32 -10.83 -1.48
C GLU A 53 14.67 -11.41 -0.21
N ARG A 54 15.50 -11.76 0.79
CA ARG A 54 15.03 -12.21 2.09
C ARG A 54 14.14 -11.17 2.79
N LEU A 55 14.33 -9.88 2.55
CA LEU A 55 13.54 -8.82 3.18
C LEU A 55 12.45 -8.24 2.27
N GLY A 56 12.39 -8.67 1.00
CA GLY A 56 11.50 -8.08 0.00
C GLY A 56 11.93 -6.68 -0.48
N TYR A 57 13.21 -6.36 -0.37
CA TYR A 57 13.78 -5.09 -0.82
C TYR A 57 14.42 -5.23 -2.21
N VAL A 58 14.53 -4.11 -2.92
CA VAL A 58 15.25 -3.96 -4.18
C VAL A 58 16.37 -2.94 -4.02
N ASP A 59 17.46 -3.12 -4.79
CA ASP A 59 18.60 -2.21 -4.79
C ASP A 59 18.21 -0.84 -5.36
N GLU A 60 18.86 0.22 -4.87
CA GLU A 60 18.89 1.54 -5.52
C GLU A 60 20.25 1.71 -6.21
N PRO A 61 20.33 1.47 -7.54
CA PRO A 61 21.59 1.52 -8.27
C PRO A 61 22.25 2.89 -8.21
N ARG A 62 21.46 3.96 -7.99
CA ARG A 62 21.94 5.34 -7.90
C ARG A 62 22.54 5.69 -6.53
N SER A 63 22.56 4.76 -5.58
CA SER A 63 23.23 4.97 -4.30
C SER A 63 24.74 5.04 -4.48
N GLU A 64 25.39 6.01 -3.83
CA GLU A 64 26.85 6.19 -3.91
C GLU A 64 27.64 5.17 -3.07
N LEU A 65 26.95 4.35 -2.29
CA LEU A 65 27.58 3.39 -1.38
C LEU A 65 28.07 2.15 -2.10
N GLY A 66 29.27 1.68 -1.73
CA GLY A 66 29.79 0.38 -2.15
C GLY A 66 28.93 -0.78 -1.63
N VAL A 67 28.93 -1.89 -2.36
CA VAL A 67 28.09 -3.07 -2.08
C VAL A 67 28.27 -3.63 -0.66
N SER A 68 29.51 -3.66 -0.14
CA SER A 68 29.78 -4.12 1.23
C SER A 68 29.13 -3.23 2.29
N GLU A 69 29.09 -1.91 2.06
CA GLU A 69 28.43 -0.96 2.95
C GLU A 69 26.90 -1.12 2.88
N ARG A 70 26.34 -1.31 1.68
CA ARG A 70 24.91 -1.63 1.51
C ARG A 70 24.53 -2.93 2.22
N LEU A 71 25.37 -3.96 2.12
CA LEU A 71 25.21 -5.24 2.83
C LEU A 71 25.23 -5.06 4.35
N ALA A 72 26.17 -4.27 4.88
CA ALA A 72 26.22 -3.97 6.31
C ALA A 72 24.94 -3.27 6.79
N ARG A 73 24.45 -2.29 6.02
CA ARG A 73 23.22 -1.55 6.33
C ARG A 73 21.98 -2.43 6.30
N ILE A 74 21.80 -3.27 5.29
CA ILE A 74 20.60 -4.13 5.20
C ILE A 74 20.57 -5.21 6.29
N ARG A 75 21.74 -5.74 6.69
CA ARG A 75 21.85 -6.67 7.83
C ARG A 75 21.53 -5.99 9.16
N LYS A 76 22.01 -4.76 9.35
CA LYS A 76 21.70 -3.95 10.53
C LYS A 76 20.20 -3.63 10.59
N HIS A 77 19.62 -3.23 9.46
CA HIS A 77 18.19 -2.96 9.28
C HIS A 77 17.33 -4.18 9.63
N ARG A 78 17.69 -5.37 9.12
CA ARG A 78 17.00 -6.63 9.47
C ARG A 78 16.95 -6.86 10.97
N ARG A 79 18.11 -6.89 11.63
CA ARG A 79 18.20 -7.20 13.06
C ARG A 79 17.37 -6.22 13.88
N ALA A 80 17.42 -4.95 13.51
CA ALA A 80 16.66 -3.91 14.19
C ALA A 80 15.14 -4.15 14.10
N TRP A 81 14.63 -4.57 12.95
CA TRP A 81 13.22 -4.93 12.77
C TRP A 81 12.83 -6.28 13.42
N GLU A 82 13.70 -7.29 13.35
CA GLU A 82 13.46 -8.61 13.96
C GLU A 82 13.34 -8.51 15.49
N ASP A 83 14.20 -7.71 16.11
CA ASP A 83 14.23 -7.49 17.56
C ASP A 83 13.41 -6.26 18.00
N LEU A 84 12.78 -5.53 17.07
CA LEU A 84 12.19 -4.20 17.27
C LEU A 84 13.11 -3.25 18.06
N SER A 85 14.43 -3.37 17.96
CA SER A 85 15.42 -2.78 18.87
C SER A 85 15.70 -1.30 18.60
N TRP A 86 14.84 -0.39 19.06
CA TRP A 86 15.10 1.05 18.93
C TRP A 86 16.39 1.51 19.63
N LYS A 87 17.16 2.34 18.92
CA LYS A 87 18.41 2.95 19.38
C LYS A 87 18.22 4.34 19.95
N ARG A 88 17.17 5.02 19.49
CA ARG A 88 16.85 6.39 19.85
C ARG A 88 15.35 6.53 20.01
N THR A 89 14.97 7.35 20.98
CA THR A 89 13.57 7.69 21.25
C THR A 89 13.49 9.19 21.48
N GLU A 90 12.57 9.84 20.79
CA GLU A 90 12.37 11.29 20.87
C GLU A 90 10.89 11.60 21.00
N ASP A 91 10.56 12.50 21.92
CA ASP A 91 9.19 12.96 22.16
C ASP A 91 9.01 14.37 21.58
N TYR A 92 7.97 14.55 20.79
CA TYR A 92 7.61 15.82 20.16
C TYR A 92 6.23 16.25 20.63
N SER A 93 6.09 17.54 20.95
CA SER A 93 4.81 18.16 21.25
C SER A 93 4.22 18.83 20.02
N ILE A 94 2.93 18.64 19.79
CA ILE A 94 2.15 19.27 18.73
C ILE A 94 1.32 20.38 19.35
N THR A 95 1.40 21.59 18.81
CA THR A 95 0.71 22.78 19.36
C THR A 95 -0.82 22.75 19.12
N TYR A 96 -1.33 21.79 18.36
CA TYR A 96 -2.72 21.75 17.89
C TYR A 96 -3.25 20.31 17.91
N GLY A 97 -4.19 20.03 18.83
CA GLY A 97 -4.89 18.74 18.91
C GLY A 97 -5.85 18.49 17.74
N ASP A 98 -6.16 17.21 17.51
CA ASP A 98 -7.03 16.62 16.48
C ASP A 98 -6.77 17.12 15.05
N MET A 99 -5.62 16.70 14.51
CA MET A 99 -5.22 17.00 13.14
C MET A 99 -4.95 15.68 12.44
N PRO A 100 -5.53 15.42 11.25
CA PRO A 100 -5.16 14.28 10.43
C PRO A 100 -3.64 14.24 10.26
N SER A 101 -3.06 13.09 10.56
CA SER A 101 -1.65 12.80 10.29
C SER A 101 -1.52 12.01 9.00
N TYR A 102 -0.41 12.24 8.31
CA TYR A 102 -0.03 11.50 7.12
C TYR A 102 1.44 11.13 7.25
N MET A 103 1.79 9.85 7.13
CA MET A 103 3.18 9.40 7.19
C MET A 103 3.59 8.63 5.95
N THR A 104 4.77 8.94 5.43
CA THR A 104 5.35 8.24 4.26
C THR A 104 6.85 8.50 4.21
N CYS A 105 7.64 7.47 3.87
CA CYS A 105 9.05 7.56 3.48
C CYS A 105 9.91 8.57 4.28
N GLY A 106 9.96 8.48 5.61
CA GLY A 106 10.75 9.40 6.44
C GLY A 106 10.10 10.76 6.71
N VAL A 107 8.83 10.96 6.37
CA VAL A 107 8.10 12.21 6.60
C VAL A 107 6.80 11.93 7.35
N LEU A 108 6.58 12.68 8.44
CA LEU A 108 5.32 12.74 9.18
C LEU A 108 4.75 14.15 9.05
N ALA A 109 3.52 14.27 8.58
CA ALA A 109 2.86 15.55 8.42
C ALA A 109 1.53 15.60 9.16
N PHE A 110 1.20 16.77 9.70
CA PHE A 110 -0.09 17.09 10.28
C PHE A 110 -0.69 18.27 9.52
N PHE A 111 -1.97 18.22 9.16
CA PHE A 111 -2.61 19.34 8.46
C PHE A 111 -3.97 19.72 9.02
N ARG A 112 -4.31 21.01 8.87
CA ARG A 112 -5.60 21.61 9.23
C ARG A 112 -6.25 22.04 7.93
N SER A 113 -7.51 21.69 7.75
CA SER A 113 -8.28 22.15 6.60
C SER A 113 -8.57 23.65 6.67
N VAL A 114 -8.98 24.19 7.83
CA VAL A 114 -9.38 25.60 7.99
C VAL A 114 -8.77 26.26 9.24
N PRO A 115 -7.96 27.32 9.09
CA PRO A 115 -7.27 27.73 7.85
C PRO A 115 -6.31 26.63 7.38
N GLY A 116 -6.02 26.58 6.08
CA GLY A 116 -5.07 25.63 5.50
C GLY A 116 -3.70 25.77 6.14
N LYS A 117 -3.31 24.81 6.98
CA LYS A 117 -2.00 24.80 7.64
C LYS A 117 -1.45 23.39 7.66
N MET A 118 -0.13 23.27 7.55
CA MET A 118 0.55 21.99 7.57
C MET A 118 1.86 22.10 8.35
N THR A 119 2.16 21.08 9.14
CA THR A 119 3.41 20.94 9.87
C THR A 119 4.05 19.63 9.45
N ILE A 120 5.27 19.70 8.93
CA ILE A 120 5.98 18.55 8.33
C ILE A 120 7.23 18.27 9.16
N PHE A 121 7.37 17.04 9.61
CA PHE A 121 8.50 16.50 10.36
C PHE A 121 9.29 15.55 9.45
N LYS A 122 10.58 15.81 9.28
CA LYS A 122 11.51 14.85 8.65
C LYS A 122 12.04 13.93 9.74
N LEU A 123 11.76 12.63 9.63
CA LEU A 123 12.13 11.63 10.62
C LEU A 123 13.62 11.24 10.48
N PRO A 124 14.30 10.87 11.57
CA PRO A 124 15.67 10.37 11.52
C PRO A 124 15.79 9.11 10.67
N SER A 125 16.89 8.96 9.93
CA SER A 125 17.17 7.74 9.16
C SER A 125 18.66 7.46 9.02
N ALA A 126 19.13 6.33 9.56
CA ALA A 126 20.51 5.89 9.42
C ALA A 126 20.78 5.33 8.01
N ILE A 127 19.79 4.69 7.37
CA ILE A 127 19.88 4.18 6.00
C ILE A 127 20.10 5.32 5.01
N ARG A 128 19.37 6.43 5.18
CA ARG A 128 19.52 7.66 4.39
C ARG A 128 20.69 8.54 4.85
N GLY A 129 21.45 8.15 5.89
CA GLY A 129 22.54 8.97 6.43
C GLY A 129 22.07 10.32 7.01
N ALA A 130 20.78 10.44 7.30
CA ALA A 130 20.12 11.60 7.87
C ALA A 130 19.95 11.41 9.39
N ASP A 131 21.06 11.23 10.10
CA ASP A 131 21.09 11.10 11.56
C ASP A 131 21.31 12.46 12.22
N VAL A 132 20.54 13.47 11.79
CA VAL A 132 20.66 14.84 12.32
C VAL A 132 19.86 14.93 13.63
N PRO A 133 20.47 15.38 14.74
CA PRO A 133 19.75 15.59 15.99
C PRO A 133 18.73 16.74 15.88
N GLY A 134 17.48 16.49 16.29
CA GLY A 134 16.41 17.48 16.36
C GLY A 134 15.66 17.70 15.04
N ILE A 135 14.41 17.24 14.97
CA ILE A 135 13.50 17.55 13.87
C ILE A 135 13.08 19.02 13.99
N SER A 136 13.55 19.88 13.10
CA SER A 136 12.96 21.21 12.93
C SER A 136 11.77 21.08 11.98
N PRO A 137 10.53 21.24 12.46
CA PRO A 137 9.37 21.09 11.60
C PRO A 137 9.29 22.22 10.57
N ILE A 138 8.89 21.88 9.35
CA ILE A 138 8.53 22.86 8.32
C ILE A 138 7.05 23.19 8.52
N ALA A 139 6.75 24.46 8.83
CA ALA A 139 5.39 24.95 8.96
C ALA A 139 4.99 25.73 7.71
N CYS A 140 3.88 25.31 7.10
CA CYS A 140 3.33 25.90 5.89
C CYS A 140 1.89 26.37 6.12
N THR A 141 1.55 27.50 5.53
CA THR A 141 0.21 28.09 5.56
C THR A 141 -0.27 28.31 4.14
N PHE A 142 -1.52 27.95 3.88
CA PHE A 142 -2.16 28.09 2.58
C PHE A 142 -3.36 29.03 2.69
N ASP A 143 -3.62 29.77 1.63
CA ASP A 143 -4.75 30.70 1.49
C ASP A 143 -6.05 30.00 1.07
N PHE A 144 -6.04 28.67 1.01
CA PHE A 144 -7.17 27.82 0.64
C PHE A 144 -7.39 26.70 1.66
N VAL A 145 -8.56 26.06 1.56
CA VAL A 145 -8.94 24.90 2.38
C VAL A 145 -8.30 23.64 1.82
N ILE A 146 -7.65 22.87 2.69
CA ILE A 146 -7.04 21.57 2.33
C ILE A 146 -8.08 20.46 2.54
N GLU A 147 -8.48 19.79 1.46
CA GLU A 147 -9.44 18.68 1.47
C GLU A 147 -8.74 17.33 1.58
N ALA A 148 -7.63 17.15 0.86
CA ALA A 148 -6.83 15.93 0.85
C ALA A 148 -5.38 16.27 0.53
N VAL A 149 -4.45 15.40 0.95
CA VAL A 149 -3.01 15.57 0.76
C VAL A 149 -2.37 14.26 0.33
N THR A 150 -1.34 14.36 -0.52
CA THR A 150 -0.39 13.26 -0.72
C THR A 150 1.02 13.83 -0.82
N ILE A 151 2.00 13.07 -0.33
CA ILE A 151 3.38 13.50 -0.16
C ILE A 151 4.30 12.46 -0.79
N ASP A 152 5.26 12.90 -1.61
CA ASP A 152 6.37 12.06 -2.06
C ASP A 152 7.69 12.80 -1.74
N PRO A 153 8.37 12.42 -0.64
CA PRO A 153 9.61 13.07 -0.23
C PRO A 153 10.73 12.92 -1.26
N GLU A 154 10.71 11.88 -2.08
CA GLU A 154 11.80 11.57 -3.00
C GLU A 154 11.77 12.41 -4.27
N GLN A 155 10.58 12.87 -4.62
CA GLN A 155 10.36 13.83 -5.68
C GLN A 155 10.26 15.26 -5.15
N ASP A 156 10.47 15.49 -3.85
CA ASP A 156 10.20 16.76 -3.16
C ASP A 156 8.76 17.25 -3.43
N LEU A 157 7.79 16.33 -3.53
CA LEU A 157 6.44 16.63 -3.98
C LEU A 157 5.45 16.69 -2.81
N LEU A 158 4.67 17.77 -2.78
CA LEU A 158 3.51 17.97 -1.92
C LEU A 158 2.32 18.32 -2.80
N ALA A 159 1.33 17.43 -2.87
CA ALA A 159 0.10 17.67 -3.63
C ALA A 159 -1.08 17.88 -2.68
N LEU A 160 -1.81 18.97 -2.88
CA LEU A 160 -2.90 19.42 -2.00
C LEU A 160 -4.17 19.64 -2.80
N LEU A 161 -5.26 19.02 -2.39
CA LEU A 161 -6.57 19.21 -3.00
C LEU A 161 -7.28 20.44 -2.41
N GLU A 162 -7.70 21.35 -3.29
CA GLU A 162 -8.57 22.48 -3.00
C GLU A 162 -9.92 22.28 -3.71
N ARG A 163 -11.02 22.44 -2.97
CA ARG A 163 -12.37 22.55 -3.52
C ARG A 163 -12.73 24.03 -3.69
N ARG A 164 -12.78 24.49 -4.93
CA ARG A 164 -13.18 25.87 -5.27
C ARG A 164 -14.67 25.93 -5.54
N THR A 165 -15.35 26.86 -4.88
CA THR A 165 -16.76 27.19 -5.17
C THR A 165 -16.82 28.60 -5.76
N SER A 166 -17.28 28.76 -7.00
CA SER A 166 -17.57 30.10 -7.55
C SER A 166 -18.74 30.73 -6.80
N LYS A 167 -18.65 32.03 -6.49
CA LYS A 167 -19.81 32.78 -5.98
C LYS A 167 -20.89 32.84 -7.06
N LEU A 168 -22.16 32.77 -6.66
CA LEU A 168 -23.32 33.01 -7.53
C LEU A 168 -23.11 34.32 -8.29
N THR A 169 -23.18 34.29 -9.62
CA THR A 169 -23.29 35.52 -10.40
C THR A 169 -24.64 36.18 -10.10
N PRO A 170 -24.75 37.52 -10.12
CA PRO A 170 -26.02 38.22 -9.91
C PRO A 170 -27.16 37.76 -10.84
N ASP A 171 -26.81 37.14 -11.97
CA ASP A 171 -27.71 36.68 -13.02
C ASP A 171 -28.29 35.27 -12.79
N GLY A 172 -28.05 34.66 -11.61
CA GLY A 172 -28.66 33.39 -11.22
C GLY A 172 -28.05 32.15 -11.88
N GLU A 173 -26.85 32.24 -12.45
CA GLU A 173 -26.13 31.06 -12.92
C GLU A 173 -25.66 30.20 -11.73
N GLN A 174 -25.78 28.88 -11.87
CA GLN A 174 -25.40 27.92 -10.83
C GLN A 174 -23.93 28.10 -10.45
N ALA A 175 -23.65 28.16 -9.14
CA ALA A 175 -22.29 28.17 -8.61
C ALA A 175 -21.50 26.99 -9.18
N GLN A 176 -20.49 27.27 -10.00
CA GLN A 176 -19.61 26.23 -10.52
C GLN A 176 -18.56 25.89 -9.46
N SER A 177 -18.60 24.65 -8.96
CA SER A 177 -17.50 24.11 -8.19
C SER A 177 -16.41 23.58 -9.13
N SER A 178 -15.15 23.56 -8.68
CA SER A 178 -14.06 22.83 -9.34
C SER A 178 -13.08 22.24 -8.31
N HIS A 179 -12.50 21.08 -8.63
CA HIS A 179 -11.41 20.50 -7.84
C HIS A 179 -10.06 20.88 -8.47
N CYS A 180 -9.19 21.45 -7.65
CA CYS A 180 -7.86 21.90 -8.04
C CYS A 180 -6.82 21.18 -7.18
N ILE A 181 -5.82 20.56 -7.81
CA ILE A 181 -4.70 19.93 -7.11
C ILE A 181 -3.50 20.87 -7.22
N HIS A 182 -3.06 21.45 -6.10
CA HIS A 182 -1.87 22.28 -6.03
C HIS A 182 -0.64 21.40 -5.96
N ILE A 183 0.30 21.62 -6.87
CA ILE A 183 1.57 20.90 -6.94
C ILE A 183 2.68 21.78 -6.36
N ARG A 184 3.16 21.41 -5.17
CA ARG A 184 4.13 22.16 -4.37
C ARG A 184 5.39 21.35 -4.12
N SER A 185 6.49 22.06 -3.84
CA SER A 185 7.71 21.49 -3.29
C SER A 185 7.50 21.18 -1.81
N LEU A 186 7.83 19.98 -1.34
CA LEU A 186 7.67 19.57 0.05
C LEU A 186 8.60 20.37 0.98
N SER A 187 9.84 20.58 0.56
CA SER A 187 10.87 21.29 1.32
C SER A 187 10.61 22.80 1.45
N THR A 188 9.92 23.42 0.48
CA THR A 188 9.72 24.87 0.45
C THR A 188 8.25 25.31 0.54
N CYS A 189 7.30 24.39 0.34
CA CYS A 189 5.87 24.65 0.17
C CYS A 189 5.50 25.64 -0.96
N LYS A 190 6.45 25.95 -1.85
CA LYS A 190 6.25 26.81 -3.03
C LYS A 190 5.83 25.98 -4.25
N PRO A 191 5.36 26.57 -5.37
CA PRO A 191 5.12 25.81 -6.61
C PRO A 191 6.29 24.89 -6.95
N HIS A 192 5.99 23.63 -7.28
CA HIS A 192 7.03 22.65 -7.55
C HIS A 192 7.81 23.00 -8.83
N PRO A 193 9.16 23.03 -8.84
CA PRO A 193 9.94 23.51 -9.98
C PRO A 193 9.80 22.68 -11.25
N SER A 194 9.51 21.37 -11.13
CA SER A 194 9.31 20.48 -12.29
C SER A 194 7.86 20.33 -12.74
N ALA A 195 6.92 20.99 -12.04
CA ALA A 195 5.54 20.99 -12.50
C ALA A 195 5.38 22.10 -13.57
N VAL A 196 4.98 21.71 -14.78
CA VAL A 196 4.65 22.66 -15.86
C VAL A 196 3.52 23.60 -15.41
N ALA A 197 2.56 23.06 -14.65
CA ALA A 197 1.49 23.83 -14.03
C ALA A 197 1.51 23.62 -12.51
N ALA A 198 1.51 24.73 -11.75
CA ALA A 198 1.44 24.69 -10.29
C ALA A 198 0.09 24.19 -9.75
N VAL A 199 -0.96 24.18 -10.59
CA VAL A 199 -2.30 23.73 -10.24
C VAL A 199 -2.85 22.88 -11.38
N LEU A 200 -3.23 21.64 -11.09
CA LEU A 200 -3.93 20.74 -12.00
C LEU A 200 -5.43 20.88 -11.78
N GLN A 201 -6.18 21.10 -12.87
CA GLN A 201 -7.63 21.19 -12.81
C GLN A 201 -8.26 19.86 -13.20
N SER A 202 -9.15 19.34 -12.35
CA SER A 202 -9.91 18.14 -12.69
C SER A 202 -10.87 18.44 -13.87
N PRO A 203 -10.86 17.62 -14.94
CA PRO A 203 -11.82 17.76 -16.04
C PRO A 203 -13.22 17.26 -15.66
N ILE A 204 -13.35 16.53 -14.55
CA ILE A 204 -14.61 15.96 -14.10
C ILE A 204 -15.38 16.99 -13.28
N LYS A 205 -16.69 17.08 -13.52
CA LYS A 205 -17.58 17.90 -12.71
C LYS A 205 -17.44 17.47 -11.24
N PRO A 206 -17.08 18.38 -10.34
CA PRO A 206 -16.88 18.01 -8.95
C PRO A 206 -18.19 17.58 -8.31
N ILE A 207 -18.07 16.57 -7.46
CA ILE A 207 -19.15 16.18 -6.57
C ILE A 207 -19.22 17.25 -5.45
N PRO A 208 -20.40 17.81 -5.14
CA PRO A 208 -20.51 18.90 -4.17
C PRO A 208 -20.05 18.53 -2.74
N THR A 209 -20.35 17.30 -2.35
CA THR A 209 -20.09 16.68 -1.04
C THR A 209 -19.64 15.25 -1.27
N GLY A 210 -18.75 14.73 -0.43
CA GLY A 210 -18.16 13.43 -0.64
C GLY A 210 -16.78 13.27 0.00
N GLU A 211 -16.30 12.04 -0.03
CA GLU A 211 -14.94 11.67 0.32
C GLU A 211 -14.02 11.86 -0.89
N PHE A 212 -12.87 12.48 -0.65
CA PHE A 212 -11.85 12.72 -1.66
C PHE A 212 -10.57 12.02 -1.26
N LEU A 213 -10.13 11.10 -2.11
CA LEU A 213 -8.87 10.40 -1.94
C LEU A 213 -7.86 10.93 -2.96
N LEU A 214 -6.71 11.34 -2.46
CA LEU A 214 -5.58 11.77 -3.24
C LEU A 214 -4.41 10.81 -2.96
N GLU A 215 -4.02 10.01 -3.94
CA GLU A 215 -2.88 9.11 -3.85
C GLU A 215 -1.85 9.44 -4.92
N HIS A 216 -0.59 9.09 -4.67
CA HIS A 216 0.48 9.14 -5.68
C HIS A 216 1.11 7.76 -5.86
N MET A 217 1.68 7.54 -7.05
CA MET A 217 2.61 6.46 -7.32
C MET A 217 3.55 6.85 -8.46
N GLY A 218 4.84 7.01 -8.13
CA GLY A 218 5.83 7.50 -9.09
C GLY A 218 5.43 8.84 -9.70
N ASP A 219 5.35 8.92 -11.02
CA ASP A 219 4.99 10.15 -11.74
C ASP A 219 3.47 10.44 -11.78
N SER A 220 2.65 9.59 -11.16
CA SER A 220 1.20 9.62 -11.26
C SER A 220 0.55 10.09 -9.96
N ILE A 221 -0.47 10.95 -10.07
CA ILE A 221 -1.35 11.36 -8.97
C ILE A 221 -2.79 11.00 -9.35
N GLY A 222 -3.46 10.22 -8.50
CA GLY A 222 -4.86 9.85 -8.63
C GLY A 222 -5.74 10.69 -7.70
N LEU A 223 -6.78 11.29 -8.25
CA LEU A 223 -7.88 11.88 -7.51
C LEU A 223 -9.11 11.00 -7.70
N PHE A 224 -9.50 10.31 -6.63
CA PHE A 224 -10.76 9.60 -6.53
C PHE A 224 -11.75 10.44 -5.71
N SER A 225 -12.99 10.51 -6.17
CA SER A 225 -14.06 11.23 -5.50
C SER A 225 -15.29 10.36 -5.46
N HIS A 226 -15.86 10.14 -4.28
CA HIS A 226 -17.14 9.45 -4.13
C HIS A 226 -18.09 10.28 -3.26
N ASP A 227 -19.38 10.18 -3.54
CA ASP A 227 -20.43 10.84 -2.75
C ASP A 227 -20.70 10.06 -1.45
N ASP A 228 -20.87 10.77 -0.32
CA ASP A 228 -20.99 10.20 1.04
C ASP A 228 -22.27 9.37 1.24
N HIS A 229 -23.25 9.51 0.34
CA HIS A 229 -24.54 8.83 0.45
C HIS A 229 -24.79 7.79 -0.62
N HIS A 230 -23.81 7.48 -1.47
CA HIS A 230 -24.00 6.57 -2.62
C HIS A 230 -25.22 6.96 -3.47
N MET A 231 -25.61 8.25 -3.51
CA MET A 231 -26.82 8.70 -4.19
C MET A 231 -26.56 9.21 -5.61
N ALA A 232 -25.34 9.67 -5.91
CA ALA A 232 -25.02 10.29 -7.20
C ALA A 232 -24.04 9.49 -8.07
N THR A 233 -22.73 9.57 -7.82
CA THR A 233 -21.66 9.11 -8.74
C THR A 233 -20.33 9.03 -8.01
N ALA A 234 -19.37 8.24 -8.52
CA ALA A 234 -17.94 8.43 -8.21
C ALA A 234 -17.16 8.78 -9.47
N SER A 235 -15.93 9.25 -9.29
CA SER A 235 -15.03 9.57 -10.37
C SER A 235 -13.57 9.33 -10.02
N LEU A 236 -12.78 8.97 -11.03
CA LEU A 236 -11.34 8.82 -10.93
C LEU A 236 -10.66 9.60 -12.05
N VAL A 237 -9.68 10.42 -11.70
CA VAL A 237 -8.75 11.01 -12.66
C VAL A 237 -7.33 10.72 -12.19
N ILE A 238 -6.48 10.28 -13.11
CA ILE A 238 -5.05 10.10 -12.86
C ILE A 238 -4.27 11.03 -13.78
N PHE A 239 -3.44 11.88 -13.19
CA PHE A 239 -2.54 12.80 -13.87
C PHE A 239 -1.10 12.29 -13.83
N GLN A 240 -0.32 12.59 -14.87
CA GLN A 240 1.11 12.72 -14.74
C GLN A 240 1.42 14.08 -14.13
N TRP A 241 1.90 14.13 -12.90
CA TRP A 241 1.88 15.37 -12.11
C TRP A 241 2.82 16.45 -12.67
N ALA A 242 3.96 16.07 -13.22
CA ALA A 242 4.96 17.01 -13.73
C ALA A 242 4.49 17.72 -15.01
N THR A 243 3.80 17.01 -15.90
CA THR A 243 3.35 17.54 -17.19
C THR A 243 1.90 18.03 -17.15
N GLY A 244 1.11 17.56 -16.19
CA GLY A 244 -0.34 17.78 -16.11
C GLY A 244 -1.15 16.94 -17.11
N LEU A 245 -0.52 16.00 -17.82
CA LEU A 245 -1.22 15.12 -18.75
C LEU A 245 -2.15 14.16 -18.02
N ILE A 246 -3.37 13.97 -18.54
CA ILE A 246 -4.33 12.99 -17.99
C ILE A 246 -3.98 11.61 -18.56
N LYS A 247 -3.61 10.67 -17.68
CA LYS A 247 -3.36 9.26 -18.04
C LYS A 247 -4.66 8.46 -18.12
N THR A 248 -5.60 8.71 -17.21
CA THR A 248 -6.94 8.11 -17.24
C THR A 248 -7.97 9.02 -16.58
N CYS A 249 -9.22 8.94 -17.04
CA CYS A 249 -10.33 9.73 -16.54
C CYS A 249 -11.63 8.95 -16.69
N VAL A 250 -12.31 8.67 -15.58
CA VAL A 250 -13.48 7.79 -15.51
C VAL A 250 -14.54 8.37 -14.58
N SER A 251 -15.80 8.25 -15.00
CA SER A 251 -16.96 8.51 -14.14
C SER A 251 -17.77 7.23 -13.97
N PHE A 252 -18.22 6.97 -12.74
CA PHE A 252 -18.96 5.79 -12.34
C PHE A 252 -20.38 6.19 -11.92
N PRO A 253 -21.39 6.01 -12.79
CA PRO A 253 -22.78 6.24 -12.42
C PRO A 253 -23.35 5.07 -11.60
N GLN A 254 -24.41 5.36 -10.85
CA GLN A 254 -25.24 4.34 -10.20
C GLN A 254 -25.76 3.30 -11.21
N PRO A 255 -25.97 2.03 -10.80
CA PRO A 255 -25.79 1.50 -9.45
C PRO A 255 -24.37 1.03 -9.11
N ASN A 256 -23.45 1.00 -10.08
CA ASN A 256 -22.15 0.35 -9.93
C ASN A 256 -21.05 1.36 -9.58
N VAL A 257 -21.16 1.97 -8.40
CA VAL A 257 -20.16 2.92 -7.90
C VAL A 257 -19.09 2.16 -7.09
N PRO A 258 -17.79 2.41 -7.31
CA PRO A 258 -16.75 1.85 -6.46
C PRO A 258 -16.68 2.57 -5.12
N ASP A 259 -16.30 1.80 -4.09
CA ASP A 259 -16.21 2.26 -2.72
C ASP A 259 -14.85 2.92 -2.43
N TYR A 260 -13.78 2.45 -3.08
CA TYR A 260 -12.44 2.93 -2.84
C TYR A 260 -11.54 2.74 -4.06
N PHE A 261 -10.43 3.50 -4.09
CA PHE A 261 -9.39 3.44 -5.11
C PHE A 261 -8.04 3.28 -4.43
N SER A 262 -7.13 2.50 -5.01
CA SER A 262 -5.72 2.56 -4.61
C SER A 262 -4.78 2.13 -5.74
N PHE A 263 -3.59 2.73 -5.79
CA PHE A 263 -2.55 2.29 -6.72
C PHE A 263 -1.94 0.94 -6.31
N LEU A 264 -1.92 0.00 -7.26
CA LEU A 264 -1.29 -1.31 -7.08
C LEU A 264 0.15 -1.32 -7.62
N SER A 265 0.37 -0.66 -8.76
CA SER A 265 1.66 -0.46 -9.41
C SER A 265 1.66 0.86 -10.21
N PRO A 266 2.78 1.30 -10.81
CA PRO A 266 2.80 2.45 -11.72
C PRO A 266 1.81 2.35 -12.90
N THR A 267 1.37 1.13 -13.26
CA THR A 267 0.53 0.84 -14.42
C THR A 267 -0.82 0.21 -14.07
N GLU A 268 -1.02 -0.17 -12.82
CA GLU A 268 -2.24 -0.81 -12.32
C GLU A 268 -2.80 -0.10 -11.09
N PHE A 269 -4.12 0.00 -11.02
CA PHE A 269 -4.84 0.36 -9.80
C PHE A 269 -5.93 -0.64 -9.51
N LEU A 270 -6.42 -0.62 -8.27
CA LEU A 270 -7.57 -1.40 -7.85
C LEU A 270 -8.75 -0.50 -7.49
N LEU A 271 -9.95 -1.06 -7.65
CA LEU A 271 -11.19 -0.51 -7.14
C LEU A 271 -11.88 -1.58 -6.30
N THR A 272 -12.32 -1.21 -5.11
CA THR A 272 -13.21 -2.05 -4.29
C THR A 272 -14.66 -1.74 -4.63
N ARG A 273 -15.52 -2.76 -4.63
CA ARG A 273 -16.95 -2.59 -4.94
C ARG A 273 -17.86 -3.53 -4.18
N PHE A 274 -19.08 -3.06 -3.97
CA PHE A 274 -20.30 -3.86 -3.77
C PHE A 274 -21.18 -3.89 -5.02
N PRO A 275 -21.03 -4.89 -5.92
CA PRO A 275 -21.92 -5.01 -7.07
C PRO A 275 -23.39 -5.19 -6.64
N HIS A 276 -24.29 -4.45 -7.26
CA HIS A 276 -25.74 -4.61 -7.08
C HIS A 276 -26.22 -5.86 -7.82
N GLY A 277 -26.30 -6.97 -7.11
CA GLY A 277 -26.80 -8.26 -7.60
C GLY A 277 -25.73 -9.35 -7.62
N PRO A 278 -26.12 -10.64 -7.54
CA PRO A 278 -25.16 -11.73 -7.50
C PRO A 278 -24.45 -11.85 -8.85
N LEU A 279 -23.12 -11.84 -8.85
CA LEU A 279 -22.29 -12.05 -10.05
C LEU A 279 -22.50 -13.45 -10.68
N ILE A 280 -23.03 -14.38 -9.88
CA ILE A 280 -23.43 -15.74 -10.28
C ILE A 280 -24.90 -15.90 -9.90
N PRO A 281 -25.84 -16.04 -10.85
CA PRO A 281 -27.24 -16.27 -10.52
C PRO A 281 -27.41 -17.62 -9.82
N ASP A 282 -27.82 -17.61 -8.55
CA ASP A 282 -28.22 -18.83 -7.85
C ASP A 282 -29.62 -19.25 -8.32
N ALA A 283 -29.75 -20.44 -8.90
CA ALA A 283 -31.00 -20.92 -9.51
C ALA A 283 -32.12 -21.24 -8.49
N HIS A 284 -31.88 -21.04 -7.19
CA HIS A 284 -32.76 -21.49 -6.11
C HIS A 284 -33.32 -20.38 -5.21
N ASP A 285 -32.97 -19.11 -5.40
CA ASP A 285 -33.45 -18.04 -4.52
C ASP A 285 -34.75 -17.42 -5.05
N GLU A 286 -35.88 -18.06 -4.72
CA GLU A 286 -37.23 -17.53 -4.96
C GLU A 286 -37.55 -16.37 -3.98
N GLY A 287 -36.97 -15.20 -4.23
CA GLY A 287 -37.57 -13.88 -3.96
C GLY A 287 -38.03 -13.54 -2.54
N ARG A 288 -37.55 -14.20 -1.48
CA ARG A 288 -37.98 -13.92 -0.08
C ARG A 288 -36.92 -13.33 0.85
N HIS A 289 -35.65 -13.23 0.42
CA HIS A 289 -34.57 -12.65 1.21
C HIS A 289 -33.83 -11.55 0.42
N SER A 290 -33.30 -10.54 1.13
CA SER A 290 -32.37 -9.59 0.50
C SER A 290 -31.20 -10.40 -0.10
N PRO A 291 -30.90 -10.24 -1.40
CA PRO A 291 -29.89 -11.05 -2.06
C PRO A 291 -28.54 -10.85 -1.37
N SER A 292 -27.78 -11.94 -1.20
CA SER A 292 -26.41 -11.87 -0.69
C SER A 292 -25.56 -10.96 -1.59
N LYS A 293 -24.71 -10.14 -0.97
CA LYS A 293 -23.77 -9.27 -1.70
C LYS A 293 -22.40 -9.92 -1.75
N THR A 294 -21.74 -9.88 -2.90
CA THR A 294 -20.38 -10.39 -3.06
C THR A 294 -19.42 -9.22 -3.27
N PRO A 295 -18.65 -8.81 -2.25
CA PRO A 295 -17.64 -7.77 -2.42
C PRO A 295 -16.57 -8.20 -3.44
N THR A 296 -16.02 -7.24 -4.17
CA THR A 296 -15.00 -7.50 -5.19
C THR A 296 -13.85 -6.51 -5.15
N ILE A 297 -12.66 -7.00 -5.44
CA ILE A 297 -11.47 -6.19 -5.74
C ILE A 297 -11.24 -6.28 -7.25
N GLU A 298 -11.44 -5.19 -7.96
CA GLU A 298 -11.27 -5.10 -9.41
C GLU A 298 -9.93 -4.45 -9.76
N ILE A 299 -9.17 -5.07 -10.65
CA ILE A 299 -7.86 -4.59 -11.10
C ILE A 299 -7.99 -3.98 -12.49
N TYR A 300 -7.43 -2.79 -12.66
CA TYR A 300 -7.45 -2.04 -13.91
C TYR A 300 -6.04 -1.64 -14.30
N THR A 301 -5.73 -1.77 -15.60
CA THR A 301 -4.50 -1.22 -16.19
C THR A 301 -4.80 0.08 -16.91
N PHE A 302 -3.87 1.03 -16.89
CA PHE A 302 -3.95 2.29 -17.63
C PHE A 302 -2.64 2.59 -18.36
N SER A 303 -2.68 3.51 -19.32
CA SER A 303 -1.48 3.84 -20.09
C SER A 303 -0.41 4.48 -19.20
N TYR A 304 0.77 3.88 -19.20
CA TYR A 304 1.97 4.44 -18.57
C TYR A 304 2.79 5.30 -19.53
N ASP A 305 2.43 5.32 -20.82
CA ASP A 305 3.25 5.94 -21.84
C ASP A 305 3.42 7.44 -21.55
N THR A 306 4.68 7.87 -21.50
CA THR A 306 5.09 9.25 -21.21
C THR A 306 4.93 10.17 -22.43
N SER A 307 4.59 9.59 -23.57
CA SER A 307 4.26 10.30 -24.79
C SER A 307 2.80 10.72 -24.82
N LEU A 308 2.50 11.86 -25.49
CA LEU A 308 1.12 12.27 -25.73
C LEU A 308 0.37 11.09 -26.35
N PRO A 309 -0.79 10.69 -25.79
CA PRO A 309 -1.58 9.63 -26.37
C PRO A 309 -1.85 9.99 -27.84
N PRO A 310 -1.59 9.09 -28.81
CA PRO A 310 -1.84 9.38 -30.21
C PRO A 310 -3.28 9.84 -30.39
N SER A 311 -3.51 10.88 -31.19
CA SER A 311 -4.82 11.51 -31.34
C SER A 311 -5.91 10.45 -31.60
N GLY A 312 -6.79 10.24 -30.61
CA GLY A 312 -7.87 9.24 -30.67
C GLY A 312 -7.71 8.01 -29.75
N SER A 313 -6.63 7.89 -28.97
CA SER A 313 -6.53 6.85 -27.92
C SER A 313 -7.52 7.06 -26.79
N SER A 314 -8.12 5.98 -26.30
CA SER A 314 -9.05 6.04 -25.16
C SER A 314 -8.30 6.31 -23.86
N LEU A 315 -8.73 7.32 -23.11
CA LEU A 315 -8.30 7.56 -21.72
C LEU A 315 -8.99 6.62 -20.73
N LEU A 316 -9.70 5.59 -21.22
CA LEU A 316 -10.38 4.62 -20.37
C LEU A 316 -9.39 3.53 -19.97
N PRO A 317 -9.38 3.13 -18.69
CA PRO A 317 -8.58 2.02 -18.23
C PRO A 317 -9.21 0.69 -18.69
N ILE A 318 -8.40 -0.37 -18.71
CA ILE A 318 -8.82 -1.71 -19.09
C ILE A 318 -9.01 -2.52 -17.80
N HIS A 319 -10.21 -3.06 -17.59
CA HIS A 319 -10.51 -3.99 -16.49
C HIS A 319 -9.87 -5.36 -16.78
N THR A 320 -8.88 -5.77 -15.98
CA THR A 320 -8.08 -6.98 -16.23
C THR A 320 -8.49 -8.16 -15.36
N ALA A 321 -8.85 -7.94 -14.10
CA ALA A 321 -9.22 -9.00 -13.17
C ALA A 321 -10.23 -8.56 -12.12
N THR A 322 -11.03 -9.51 -11.62
CA THR A 322 -11.97 -9.32 -10.51
C THR A 322 -11.75 -10.43 -9.48
N PHE A 323 -11.20 -10.09 -8.32
CA PHE A 323 -11.08 -11.00 -7.18
C PHE A 323 -12.36 -10.94 -6.34
N MET A 324 -13.07 -12.06 -6.28
CA MET A 324 -14.31 -12.16 -5.52
C MET A 324 -14.04 -12.56 -4.08
N LEU A 325 -14.69 -11.88 -3.15
CA LEU A 325 -14.75 -12.28 -1.74
C LEU A 325 -15.89 -13.28 -1.49
N PRO A 326 -15.95 -13.91 -0.30
CA PRO A 326 -17.11 -14.68 0.12
C PRO A 326 -18.34 -13.79 0.19
N ALA A 327 -19.51 -14.35 -0.10
CA ALA A 327 -20.75 -13.58 -0.05
C ALA A 327 -21.13 -13.23 1.39
N MET A 328 -21.70 -12.03 1.57
CA MET A 328 -22.23 -11.56 2.84
C MET A 328 -23.76 -11.70 2.87
N PRO A 329 -24.36 -12.04 4.02
CA PRO A 329 -25.81 -12.11 4.15
C PRO A 329 -26.47 -10.76 3.82
N GLY A 330 -27.61 -10.77 3.11
CA GLY A 330 -28.26 -9.51 2.69
C GLY A 330 -28.81 -8.63 3.82
N GLY A 331 -28.83 -9.11 5.06
CA GLY A 331 -29.18 -8.32 6.25
C GLY A 331 -28.01 -7.57 6.90
N VAL A 332 -26.79 -7.78 6.42
CA VAL A 332 -25.56 -7.13 6.91
C VAL A 332 -25.39 -5.80 6.19
N LEU A 333 -25.46 -4.68 6.92
CA LEU A 333 -25.42 -3.33 6.37
C LEU A 333 -23.98 -2.77 6.36
N VAL A 334 -23.21 -3.06 5.32
CA VAL A 334 -21.90 -2.42 5.09
C VAL A 334 -22.09 -1.12 4.32
N GLU A 335 -21.49 -0.02 4.80
CA GLU A 335 -21.48 1.27 4.13
C GLU A 335 -20.36 1.41 3.08
N GLY A 336 -19.23 0.73 3.26
CA GLY A 336 -18.15 0.76 2.28
C GLY A 336 -17.18 -0.41 2.40
N PHE A 337 -16.48 -0.71 1.30
CA PHE A 337 -15.38 -1.67 1.26
C PHE A 337 -14.10 -0.90 0.92
N LYS A 338 -13.21 -0.73 1.89
CA LYS A 338 -12.03 0.14 1.76
C LYS A 338 -10.73 -0.66 1.82
N CYS A 339 -9.64 -0.02 1.42
CA CYS A 339 -8.31 -0.57 1.58
C CYS A 339 -7.28 0.48 1.97
N GLU A 340 -6.22 0.02 2.63
CA GLU A 340 -5.04 0.80 2.99
C GLU A 340 -3.79 0.02 2.58
N ALA A 341 -2.81 0.73 2.06
CA ALA A 341 -1.47 0.22 1.82
C ALA A 341 -0.48 1.37 1.93
N ASP A 342 0.78 1.01 2.19
CA ASP A 342 1.89 1.96 2.14
C ASP A 342 2.05 2.57 0.73
N PHE A 343 2.56 3.80 0.67
CA PHE A 343 2.93 4.44 -0.59
C PHE A 343 4.24 3.82 -1.09
N SER A 344 4.17 3.10 -2.21
CA SER A 344 5.38 2.47 -2.72
C SER A 344 6.29 3.48 -3.38
N ARG A 345 7.57 3.39 -3.00
CA ARG A 345 8.66 4.04 -3.72
C ARG A 345 8.75 3.49 -5.14
N VAL A 346 8.60 4.38 -6.11
CA VAL A 346 8.90 4.11 -7.53
C VAL A 346 10.04 5.06 -7.93
N PRO A 347 11.17 4.55 -8.46
CA PRO A 347 12.27 5.40 -8.87
C PRO A 347 11.77 6.51 -9.81
N PRO A 348 12.01 7.80 -9.50
CA PRO A 348 11.51 8.87 -10.34
C PRO A 348 12.18 8.83 -11.71
N THR A 349 11.38 9.05 -12.75
CA THR A 349 11.82 9.14 -14.15
C THR A 349 12.78 10.33 -14.38
N ALA A 350 12.77 11.32 -13.48
CA ALA A 350 13.66 12.47 -13.50
C ALA A 350 14.51 12.55 -12.22
N ALA A 351 15.79 12.93 -12.36
CA ALA A 351 16.70 13.14 -11.25
C ALA A 351 16.34 14.45 -10.53
N MET A 352 15.57 14.34 -9.44
CA MET A 352 14.84 15.50 -8.90
C MET A 352 15.24 15.90 -7.48
N SER A 353 15.58 14.95 -6.60
CA SER A 353 16.00 15.27 -5.23
C SER A 353 17.52 15.34 -5.09
N GLN A 354 17.99 16.37 -4.37
CA GLN A 354 19.37 16.53 -3.87
C GLN A 354 19.61 15.76 -2.57
N GLU A 355 18.58 15.12 -1.98
CA GLU A 355 18.74 14.36 -0.74
C GLU A 355 19.36 12.98 -0.98
N SER A 356 20.07 12.54 0.05
CA SER A 356 20.63 11.20 0.16
C SER A 356 19.51 10.14 0.03
N ARG A 357 19.63 9.29 -0.98
CA ARG A 357 18.67 8.20 -1.23
C ARG A 357 19.03 6.97 -0.40
N PRO A 358 18.03 6.21 0.06
CA PRO A 358 18.31 4.95 0.73
C PRO A 358 18.93 3.98 -0.29
N PRO A 359 19.95 3.17 0.09
CA PRO A 359 20.56 2.18 -0.78
C PRO A 359 19.62 1.06 -1.25
N PHE A 360 18.46 0.92 -0.62
CA PHE A 360 17.47 -0.10 -0.95
C PHE A 360 16.08 0.35 -0.49
N TYR A 361 15.05 -0.22 -1.08
CA TYR A 361 13.65 0.11 -0.79
C TYR A 361 12.71 -1.08 -1.04
N ILE A 362 11.48 -1.00 -0.52
CA ILE A 362 10.49 -2.06 -0.74
C ILE A 362 9.81 -1.86 -2.10
N SER A 363 9.82 -2.90 -2.93
CA SER A 363 9.12 -2.90 -4.22
C SER A 363 7.59 -2.81 -4.02
N PRO A 364 6.84 -2.16 -4.93
CA PRO A 364 5.37 -2.10 -4.87
C PRO A 364 4.70 -3.46 -4.71
N GLU A 365 5.29 -4.50 -5.28
CA GLU A 365 4.79 -5.88 -5.28
C GLU A 365 4.90 -6.59 -3.92
N ASN A 366 5.82 -6.11 -3.08
CA ASN A 366 6.10 -6.66 -1.76
C ASN A 366 5.30 -5.95 -0.65
N ARG A 367 4.39 -5.03 -1.02
CA ARG A 367 3.46 -4.40 -0.08
C ARG A 367 2.35 -5.35 0.36
N THR A 368 1.84 -5.10 1.56
CA THR A 368 0.62 -5.72 2.08
C THR A 368 -0.50 -4.69 2.07
N PHE A 369 -1.63 -5.06 1.45
CA PHE A 369 -2.88 -4.32 1.53
C PHE A 369 -3.69 -4.82 2.71
N ARG A 370 -4.19 -3.89 3.51
CA ARG A 370 -5.25 -4.10 4.49
C ARG A 370 -6.57 -3.75 3.83
N PHE A 371 -7.52 -4.67 3.82
CA PHE A 371 -8.87 -4.46 3.34
C PHE A 371 -9.84 -4.60 4.50
N PHE A 372 -10.84 -3.72 4.58
CA PHE A 372 -11.81 -3.70 5.67
C PHE A 372 -13.18 -3.19 5.20
N PHE A 373 -14.20 -3.52 5.97
CA PHE A 373 -15.57 -3.10 5.72
C PHE A 373 -15.95 -2.00 6.70
N TYR A 374 -16.41 -0.87 6.18
CA TYR A 374 -16.84 0.27 6.96
C TYR A 374 -18.35 0.23 7.18
N TRP A 375 -18.80 0.49 8.41
CA TRP A 375 -20.21 0.35 8.81
C TRP A 375 -20.92 1.67 9.13
N GLY A 376 -20.24 2.83 8.99
CA GLY A 376 -20.77 4.12 9.42
C GLY A 376 -20.73 4.26 10.93
N GLN A 377 -19.60 4.72 11.47
CA GLN A 377 -19.38 4.82 12.91
C GLN A 377 -20.55 5.48 13.66
N ILE A 378 -21.07 4.79 14.68
CA ILE A 378 -22.10 5.32 15.60
C ILE A 378 -21.45 5.87 16.88
N ASP A 379 -20.26 5.40 17.28
CA ASP A 379 -19.50 5.92 18.43
C ASP A 379 -18.00 5.54 18.41
N ASP A 380 -17.13 6.34 19.05
CA ASP A 380 -15.67 6.08 19.23
C ASP A 380 -15.37 4.87 20.14
N SER A 381 -16.42 4.25 20.69
CA SER A 381 -16.35 3.08 21.57
C SER A 381 -16.49 1.74 20.82
N ASP A 382 -16.76 1.77 19.51
CA ASP A 382 -16.91 0.57 18.68
C ASP A 382 -15.53 -0.07 18.35
N PRO A 383 -15.43 -1.41 18.37
CA PRO A 383 -14.19 -2.10 18.01
C PRO A 383 -13.83 -1.84 16.54
N PRO A 384 -12.52 -1.83 16.19
CA PRO A 384 -12.09 -1.57 14.82
C PRO A 384 -12.55 -2.68 13.87
N ASP A 385 -12.97 -2.26 12.67
CA ASP A 385 -13.52 -3.13 11.61
C ASP A 385 -12.66 -4.38 11.33
N PRO A 386 -13.28 -5.55 11.09
CA PRO A 386 -12.55 -6.76 10.75
C PRO A 386 -11.79 -6.52 9.44
N ALA A 387 -10.50 -6.83 9.48
CA ALA A 387 -9.60 -6.55 8.37
C ALA A 387 -8.94 -7.84 7.87
N PHE A 388 -8.80 -7.94 6.56
CA PHE A 388 -8.00 -8.98 5.95
C PHE A 388 -6.82 -8.41 5.16
N PHE A 389 -5.73 -9.16 5.18
CA PHE A 389 -4.45 -8.75 4.64
C PHE A 389 -4.12 -9.57 3.39
N VAL A 390 -3.68 -8.89 2.33
CA VAL A 390 -3.33 -9.49 1.03
C VAL A 390 -2.03 -8.89 0.52
N ARG A 391 -1.11 -9.71 0.03
CA ARG A 391 0.10 -9.20 -0.64
C ARG A 391 -0.23 -8.63 -2.01
N ALA A 392 0.38 -7.51 -2.38
CA ALA A 392 0.24 -6.88 -3.69
C ALA A 392 0.60 -7.84 -4.83
N SER A 393 1.68 -8.62 -4.67
CA SER A 393 2.07 -9.69 -5.61
C SER A 393 0.98 -10.72 -5.89
N THR A 394 0.09 -11.02 -4.94
CA THR A 394 -1.08 -11.90 -5.21
C THR A 394 -2.04 -11.25 -6.20
N LEU A 395 -2.30 -9.96 -6.01
CA LEU A 395 -3.23 -9.21 -6.83
C LEU A 395 -2.65 -8.94 -8.22
N LEU A 396 -1.35 -8.68 -8.33
CA LEU A 396 -0.65 -8.46 -9.61
C LEU A 396 -0.49 -9.74 -10.43
N ASP A 397 -0.30 -10.89 -9.77
CA ASP A 397 -0.20 -12.20 -10.43
C ASP A 397 -1.59 -12.79 -10.75
N TYR A 398 -2.51 -11.97 -11.25
CA TYR A 398 -3.87 -12.40 -11.61
C TYR A 398 -3.89 -13.34 -12.82
N ASP A 399 -2.88 -13.27 -13.69
CA ASP A 399 -2.81 -14.04 -14.94
C ASP A 399 -2.68 -15.55 -14.70
N LYS A 400 -2.09 -15.99 -13.57
CA LYS A 400 -2.03 -17.42 -13.23
C LYS A 400 -3.41 -18.06 -13.07
N TYR A 401 -4.44 -17.27 -12.78
CA TYR A 401 -5.81 -17.73 -12.62
C TYR A 401 -6.60 -17.78 -13.94
N ARG A 402 -6.01 -17.40 -15.09
CA ARG A 402 -6.71 -17.54 -16.38
C ARG A 402 -7.15 -18.97 -16.68
N HIS A 403 -6.39 -19.96 -16.20
CA HIS A 403 -6.70 -21.37 -16.39
C HIS A 403 -7.86 -21.90 -15.52
N THR A 404 -8.27 -21.17 -14.47
CA THR A 404 -9.37 -21.59 -13.59
C THR A 404 -10.74 -21.16 -14.12
N GLN A 405 -10.79 -20.46 -15.26
CA GLN A 405 -12.05 -20.14 -15.94
C GLN A 405 -12.72 -21.44 -16.42
N THR A 406 -13.86 -21.77 -15.82
CA THR A 406 -14.78 -22.78 -16.35
C THR A 406 -15.32 -22.32 -17.72
N PRO A 407 -15.57 -23.21 -18.70
CA PRO A 407 -16.04 -22.77 -20.01
C PRO A 407 -17.46 -22.17 -19.94
N ARG A 408 -17.55 -20.87 -20.24
CA ARG A 408 -18.72 -20.06 -20.66
C ARG A 408 -20.12 -20.43 -20.11
N VAL A 409 -20.68 -19.54 -19.30
CA VAL A 409 -22.12 -19.23 -19.35
C VAL A 409 -22.32 -18.09 -20.35
N LEU A 410 -23.04 -18.37 -21.44
CA LEU A 410 -23.47 -17.37 -22.41
C LEU A 410 -24.46 -16.42 -21.73
N LEU A 411 -24.02 -15.20 -21.42
CA LEU A 411 -24.92 -14.09 -21.13
C LEU A 411 -25.73 -13.81 -22.41
N SER A 412 -27.02 -14.11 -22.37
CA SER A 412 -27.94 -13.78 -23.47
C SER A 412 -28.13 -12.25 -23.51
N PRO A 413 -28.07 -11.60 -24.68
CA PRO A 413 -28.28 -10.17 -24.77
C PRO A 413 -29.75 -9.82 -24.48
N PRO A 414 -30.03 -8.69 -23.80
CA PRO A 414 -31.41 -8.25 -23.59
C PRO A 414 -32.06 -7.87 -24.92
N ALA A 415 -33.35 -8.19 -25.04
CA ALA A 415 -34.16 -7.94 -26.23
C ALA A 415 -34.17 -6.47 -26.65
N SER A 416 -34.09 -6.23 -27.95
CA SER A 416 -34.10 -4.90 -28.57
C SER A 416 -35.40 -4.14 -28.25
N PRO A 417 -35.35 -2.87 -27.82
CA PRO A 417 -36.56 -2.06 -27.75
C PRO A 417 -37.00 -1.67 -29.17
N SER A 418 -38.31 -1.76 -29.38
CA SER A 418 -39.02 -1.43 -30.60
C SER A 418 -38.79 0.02 -31.06
N SER A 419 -38.61 0.16 -32.37
CA SER A 419 -38.44 1.42 -33.09
C SER A 419 -39.62 2.36 -32.88
N THR A 420 -39.38 3.54 -32.32
CA THR A 420 -40.24 4.71 -32.53
C THR A 420 -39.37 5.90 -32.91
N SER A 421 -39.65 6.44 -34.10
CA SER A 421 -38.90 7.53 -34.73
C SER A 421 -39.34 8.87 -34.16
N THR A 422 -38.39 9.64 -33.62
CA THR A 422 -38.55 11.09 -33.43
C THR A 422 -37.21 11.81 -33.67
N ARG A 423 -37.30 12.87 -34.46
CA ARG A 423 -36.19 13.60 -35.09
C ARG A 423 -35.29 14.32 -34.08
N ILE A 424 -33.99 14.28 -34.35
CA ILE A 424 -32.90 14.99 -33.65
C ILE A 424 -32.83 16.44 -34.15
N SER A 425 -32.76 17.40 -33.22
CA SER A 425 -32.26 18.78 -33.47
C SER A 425 -30.75 18.84 -33.21
N PRO A 426 -29.96 19.62 -33.96
CA PRO A 426 -28.51 19.65 -33.83
C PRO A 426 -28.09 20.75 -32.84
N ASP A 427 -27.91 20.41 -31.57
CA ASP A 427 -27.12 21.19 -30.59
C ASP A 427 -26.94 20.37 -29.30
N ALA A 428 -25.95 19.47 -29.29
CA ALA A 428 -25.45 18.79 -28.09
C ALA A 428 -24.03 18.26 -28.35
N VAL A 429 -23.04 19.14 -28.24
CA VAL A 429 -21.62 18.79 -28.19
C VAL A 429 -21.22 18.70 -26.71
N LEU A 430 -20.55 17.60 -26.34
CA LEU A 430 -20.00 17.24 -25.01
C LEU A 430 -20.94 16.47 -24.06
N ALA A 431 -21.28 15.23 -24.42
CA ALA A 431 -21.56 14.17 -23.44
C ALA A 431 -20.29 13.33 -23.26
N GLY A 432 -19.77 13.27 -22.02
CA GLY A 432 -18.55 12.55 -21.67
C GLY A 432 -18.65 11.03 -21.88
N PRO A 433 -17.52 10.32 -22.02
CA PRO A 433 -17.53 8.90 -22.34
C PRO A 433 -18.02 8.08 -21.14
N THR A 434 -19.23 7.52 -21.29
CA THR A 434 -19.78 6.47 -20.44
C THR A 434 -18.94 5.21 -20.62
N LEU A 435 -18.53 4.55 -19.54
CA LEU A 435 -18.04 3.16 -19.59
C LEU A 435 -19.21 2.26 -20.01
N ILE A 436 -19.50 2.21 -21.30
CA ILE A 436 -20.21 1.07 -21.87
C ILE A 436 -19.19 -0.05 -21.86
N ASN A 437 -19.50 -1.10 -21.10
CA ASN A 437 -18.85 -2.39 -21.12
C ASN A 437 -18.72 -2.84 -22.59
N ARG A 438 -17.65 -2.47 -23.29
CA ARG A 438 -17.36 -2.94 -24.64
C ARG A 438 -16.82 -4.35 -24.50
N SER A 439 -17.71 -5.30 -24.21
CA SER A 439 -17.53 -6.69 -24.63
C SER A 439 -17.62 -6.72 -26.16
N GLY A 440 -16.58 -6.29 -26.83
CA GLY A 440 -16.53 -6.16 -28.29
C GLY A 440 -15.11 -6.44 -28.79
N ASN A 441 -14.84 -7.72 -29.07
CA ASN A 441 -13.78 -8.23 -29.93
C ASN A 441 -12.44 -7.46 -29.92
N ASN A 442 -11.60 -7.76 -28.92
CA ASN A 442 -10.18 -8.08 -29.12
C ASN A 442 -9.54 -8.56 -27.80
N GLY A 443 -9.14 -9.84 -27.76
CA GLY A 443 -7.97 -10.34 -27.02
C GLY A 443 -7.98 -10.44 -25.49
N SER A 444 -8.54 -9.49 -24.74
CA SER A 444 -8.32 -9.43 -23.28
C SER A 444 -9.65 -9.53 -22.53
N GLN A 445 -10.08 -10.76 -22.24
CA GLN A 445 -11.22 -10.99 -21.35
C GLN A 445 -10.77 -10.80 -19.90
N CYS A 446 -11.46 -9.90 -19.18
CA CYS A 446 -11.32 -9.75 -17.73
C CYS A 446 -11.42 -11.11 -17.04
N VAL A 447 -10.54 -11.37 -16.07
CA VAL A 447 -10.48 -12.65 -15.33
C VAL A 447 -11.28 -12.54 -14.04
N ALA A 448 -12.41 -13.24 -13.95
CA ALA A 448 -13.14 -13.37 -12.68
C ALA A 448 -12.55 -14.53 -11.85
N ILE A 449 -12.13 -14.24 -10.62
CA ILE A 449 -11.36 -15.15 -9.76
C ILE A 449 -12.18 -15.40 -8.48
N PRO A 450 -12.81 -16.59 -8.33
CA PRO A 450 -13.66 -16.89 -7.18
C PRO A 450 -12.82 -17.06 -5.91
N TRP A 451 -13.37 -16.70 -4.74
CA TRP A 451 -12.71 -16.79 -3.43
C TRP A 451 -11.95 -18.11 -3.23
N ARG A 452 -12.59 -19.25 -3.52
CA ARG A 452 -12.00 -20.58 -3.34
C ARG A 452 -10.68 -20.80 -4.11
N ALA A 453 -10.44 -20.05 -5.19
CA ALA A 453 -9.24 -20.17 -6.00
C ALA A 453 -8.06 -19.35 -5.47
N TRP A 454 -8.32 -18.19 -4.86
CA TRP A 454 -7.26 -17.24 -4.47
C TRP A 454 -7.24 -16.91 -2.98
N GLY A 455 -8.40 -16.83 -2.33
CA GLY A 455 -8.59 -16.31 -0.99
C GLY A 455 -7.88 -17.11 0.10
N PRO A 456 -8.20 -18.41 0.28
CA PRO A 456 -7.75 -19.17 1.45
C PRO A 456 -6.25 -19.15 1.71
N GLN A 457 -5.42 -19.22 0.67
CA GLN A 457 -3.96 -19.27 0.80
C GLN A 457 -3.29 -17.89 0.80
N ASN A 458 -3.95 -16.88 0.23
CA ASN A 458 -3.32 -15.58 0.00
C ASN A 458 -3.88 -14.45 0.85
N THR A 459 -4.80 -14.76 1.77
CA THR A 459 -5.40 -13.80 2.69
C THR A 459 -5.18 -14.21 4.14
N ARG A 460 -5.14 -13.23 5.04
CA ARG A 460 -5.22 -13.42 6.48
C ARG A 460 -6.32 -12.54 7.03
N LEU A 461 -7.37 -13.11 7.62
CA LEU A 461 -8.35 -12.36 8.40
C LEU A 461 -7.92 -12.33 9.86
N LEU A 462 -7.96 -11.15 10.48
CA LEU A 462 -7.75 -10.97 11.91
C LEU A 462 -9.05 -10.43 12.54
N ASP A 463 -9.63 -11.20 13.47
CA ASP A 463 -10.85 -10.82 14.19
C ASP A 463 -10.57 -9.81 15.34
N GLU A 464 -11.62 -9.07 15.72
CA GLU A 464 -11.71 -7.87 16.58
C GLU A 464 -11.24 -7.99 18.06
N GLY A 465 -10.32 -8.89 18.41
CA GLY A 465 -9.77 -9.02 19.77
C GLY A 465 -8.42 -8.30 20.01
N ILE A 466 -7.87 -7.68 18.98
CA ILE A 466 -6.46 -7.32 18.94
C ILE A 466 -6.28 -5.85 18.53
N GLY A 467 -6.51 -4.90 19.44
CA GLY A 467 -5.98 -3.53 19.32
C GLY A 467 -6.50 -2.67 18.16
N LEU A 468 -6.12 -1.38 18.17
CA LEU A 468 -6.33 -0.48 17.04
C LEU A 468 -5.25 -0.79 15.99
N TYR A 469 -5.67 -1.01 14.74
CA TYR A 469 -4.73 -1.19 13.62
C TYR A 469 -3.98 0.11 13.36
N GLY A 470 -2.67 0.02 13.15
CA GLY A 470 -1.83 1.12 12.72
C GLY A 470 -1.61 1.12 11.21
N GLU A 471 -0.77 2.03 10.72
CA GLU A 471 -0.43 2.12 9.29
C GLU A 471 0.40 0.91 8.80
N CYS A 472 0.24 0.60 7.51
CA CYS A 472 1.04 -0.40 6.81
C CYS A 472 2.33 0.25 6.28
N TYR A 473 3.46 -0.46 6.36
CA TYR A 473 4.70 -0.08 5.69
C TYR A 473 5.31 -1.30 5.00
N GLY A 474 5.37 -1.27 3.66
CA GLY A 474 5.75 -2.43 2.88
C GLY A 474 4.99 -3.70 3.27
N SER A 475 5.71 -4.73 3.73
CA SER A 475 5.13 -6.01 4.18
C SER A 475 4.61 -6.00 5.62
N LYS A 476 4.88 -4.93 6.38
CA LYS A 476 4.65 -4.84 7.82
C LYS A 476 3.37 -4.07 8.14
N VAL A 477 2.68 -4.51 9.19
CA VAL A 477 1.49 -3.86 9.71
C VAL A 477 1.67 -3.61 11.20
N GLY A 478 1.48 -2.36 11.63
CA GLY A 478 1.52 -1.98 13.04
C GLY A 478 0.18 -2.19 13.72
N GLN A 479 0.24 -2.45 15.01
CA GLN A 479 -0.96 -2.54 15.83
C GLN A 479 -0.66 -2.09 17.25
N TRP A 480 -1.51 -1.19 17.74
CA TRP A 480 -1.47 -0.71 19.10
C TRP A 480 -2.44 -1.49 19.97
N LYS A 481 -2.00 -1.97 21.12
CA LYS A 481 -2.91 -2.58 22.11
C LYS A 481 -2.66 -2.02 23.50
N THR A 482 -3.67 -1.30 23.98
CA THR A 482 -3.73 -0.82 25.36
C THR A 482 -3.94 -1.98 26.32
N MET A 483 -3.25 -1.96 27.46
CA MET A 483 -3.39 -2.98 28.50
C MET A 483 -3.95 -2.34 29.78
N PRO A 484 -5.28 -2.36 30.01
CA PRO A 484 -5.93 -1.60 31.09
C PRO A 484 -5.48 -1.97 32.52
N HIS A 485 -4.86 -3.13 32.69
CA HIS A 485 -4.43 -3.65 33.99
C HIS A 485 -2.90 -3.82 34.09
N ALA A 486 -2.15 -3.26 33.14
CA ALA A 486 -0.70 -3.25 33.15
C ALA A 486 -0.17 -1.81 33.17
N ASP A 487 1.07 -1.66 33.61
CA ASP A 487 1.86 -0.42 33.58
C ASP A 487 2.52 -0.15 32.21
N TYR A 488 2.26 -1.02 31.22
CA TYR A 488 2.77 -0.91 29.87
C TYR A 488 1.67 -1.17 28.84
N ASN A 489 1.82 -0.58 27.65
CA ASN A 489 1.07 -0.95 26.46
C ASN A 489 1.93 -1.84 25.56
N ILE A 490 1.33 -2.42 24.51
CA ILE A 490 2.09 -3.25 23.56
C ILE A 490 1.94 -2.74 22.14
N ILE A 491 3.04 -2.79 21.41
CA ILE A 491 3.08 -2.67 19.96
C ILE A 491 3.27 -4.07 19.39
N ARG A 492 2.50 -4.39 18.35
CA ARG A 492 2.66 -5.59 17.55
C ARG A 492 3.00 -5.18 16.13
N VAL A 493 4.01 -5.83 15.56
CA VAL A 493 4.37 -5.70 14.16
C VAL A 493 4.15 -7.05 13.50
N LEU A 494 3.22 -7.08 12.55
CA LEU A 494 2.85 -8.24 11.76
C LEU A 494 3.60 -8.15 10.42
N ASP A 495 4.60 -8.99 10.19
CA ASP A 495 5.37 -9.01 8.95
C ASP A 495 4.91 -10.14 8.03
N PHE A 496 4.25 -9.79 6.94
CA PHE A 496 3.73 -10.70 5.92
C PHE A 496 4.76 -11.06 4.83
N ASN A 497 6.03 -10.69 5.02
CA ASN A 497 7.10 -11.16 4.14
C ASN A 497 7.28 -12.69 4.30
N PRO A 498 7.12 -13.48 3.21
CA PRO A 498 7.18 -14.95 3.28
C PRO A 498 8.54 -15.49 3.75
N TYR A 499 9.60 -14.69 3.64
CA TYR A 499 10.96 -15.07 4.04
C TYR A 499 11.28 -14.72 5.50
N SER A 500 10.45 -13.91 6.18
CA SER A 500 10.64 -13.58 7.60
C SER A 500 10.41 -14.78 8.54
N LEU A 501 9.70 -15.82 8.08
CA LEU A 501 9.35 -17.03 8.84
C LEU A 501 10.53 -18.01 9.08
N ARG A 502 11.72 -17.71 8.56
CA ARG A 502 12.87 -18.64 8.56
C ARG A 502 14.09 -18.17 9.36
N SER A 503 14.06 -16.97 9.97
CA SER A 503 15.27 -16.35 10.53
C SER A 503 15.94 -17.20 11.60
N ASP A 504 15.18 -17.84 12.48
CA ASP A 504 15.73 -18.54 13.65
C ASP A 504 16.40 -19.89 13.32
N GLN A 505 16.10 -20.51 12.16
CA GLN A 505 16.69 -21.82 11.79
C GLN A 505 17.98 -21.70 10.98
N ASP A 506 18.16 -20.61 10.23
CA ASP A 506 19.35 -20.41 9.39
C ASP A 506 20.53 -19.79 10.16
N GLU A 507 20.27 -19.01 11.23
CA GLU A 507 21.34 -18.43 12.06
C GLU A 507 22.15 -19.50 12.83
N ALA A 508 21.55 -20.63 13.19
CA ALA A 508 22.26 -21.75 13.81
C ALA A 508 23.26 -22.46 12.85
N ARG A 509 23.26 -22.10 11.55
CA ARG A 509 24.10 -22.73 10.51
C ARG A 509 25.18 -21.81 9.94
N MET A 510 25.13 -20.51 10.21
CA MET A 510 26.18 -19.57 9.80
C MET A 510 27.21 -19.46 10.94
N PRO A 511 28.51 -19.76 10.71
CA PRO A 511 29.51 -19.58 11.73
C PRO A 511 29.62 -18.09 12.08
N ALA A 512 29.50 -17.78 13.37
CA ALA A 512 29.77 -16.44 13.89
C ALA A 512 31.15 -15.98 13.42
N GLU A 513 31.21 -14.85 12.71
CA GLU A 513 32.47 -14.22 12.36
C GLU A 513 33.20 -13.86 13.65
N GLY A 514 34.43 -14.37 13.78
CA GLY A 514 35.24 -14.25 14.96
C GLY A 514 35.75 -12.83 15.15
N ASP A 515 35.34 -12.20 16.25
CA ASP A 515 36.11 -11.13 16.88
C ASP A 515 36.98 -11.76 17.97
N GLY A 516 38.30 -11.70 17.77
CA GLY A 516 39.27 -12.19 18.73
C GLY A 516 39.50 -11.17 19.84
N ALA A 517 39.19 -11.53 21.08
CA ALA A 517 39.84 -10.97 22.26
C ALA A 517 39.78 -11.96 23.43
N TYR A 518 40.91 -12.06 24.13
CA TYR A 518 41.25 -13.02 25.18
C TYR A 518 40.38 -12.93 26.45
N GLY A 519 40.11 -14.11 27.03
CA GLY A 519 40.30 -14.35 28.47
C GLY A 519 39.07 -14.45 29.35
N GLY A 520 38.91 -15.61 30.02
CA GLY A 520 38.13 -15.76 31.25
C GLY A 520 37.22 -17.00 31.26
N GLU A 521 37.75 -18.12 31.74
CA GLU A 521 36.90 -19.18 32.31
C GLU A 521 36.23 -18.62 33.56
N GLU A 522 34.89 -18.63 33.64
CA GLU A 522 34.19 -18.70 34.93
C GLU A 522 32.72 -19.14 34.76
N GLU A 523 32.42 -20.24 35.45
CA GLU A 523 31.17 -20.64 36.09
C GLU A 523 29.86 -20.74 35.28
N ARG A 524 29.51 -22.00 35.01
CA ARG A 524 28.11 -22.46 34.97
C ARG A 524 27.44 -22.18 36.32
N GLY A 525 26.55 -21.19 36.37
CA GLY A 525 25.67 -21.02 37.52
C GLY A 525 24.80 -19.77 37.43
N ALA A 526 23.52 -19.98 37.12
CA ALA A 526 22.42 -19.03 37.36
C ALA A 526 22.48 -17.66 36.65
N HIS A 527 22.28 -17.65 35.33
CA HIS A 527 21.90 -16.43 34.61
C HIS A 527 20.37 -16.30 34.49
N ASP A 528 19.83 -15.48 35.38
CA ASP A 528 19.02 -14.30 35.05
C ASP A 528 17.96 -14.50 33.94
N LEU A 529 16.76 -14.94 34.34
CA LEU A 529 15.52 -14.80 33.55
C LEU A 529 15.14 -13.31 33.45
N LYS A 530 15.96 -12.49 32.78
CA LYS A 530 15.49 -11.21 32.26
C LYS A 530 14.47 -11.51 31.19
N ARG A 531 13.19 -11.36 31.54
CA ARG A 531 12.05 -11.41 30.63
C ARG A 531 12.41 -10.52 29.43
N LYS A 532 12.61 -11.09 28.24
CA LYS A 532 12.86 -10.29 27.04
C LYS A 532 11.68 -9.32 26.86
N ASP A 533 11.96 -8.03 26.68
CA ASP A 533 10.94 -7.00 26.41
C ASP A 533 10.25 -7.19 25.04
N VAL A 534 10.80 -8.11 24.24
CA VAL A 534 10.39 -8.44 22.90
C VAL A 534 10.12 -9.94 22.81
N ASP A 535 8.95 -10.27 22.30
CA ASP A 535 8.52 -11.63 22.00
C ASP A 535 8.26 -11.74 20.50
N SER A 536 8.51 -12.91 19.90
CA SER A 536 8.24 -13.13 18.49
C SER A 536 7.75 -14.53 18.21
N ARG A 537 6.86 -14.68 17.22
CA ARG A 537 6.33 -15.98 16.81
C ARG A 537 5.92 -15.99 15.34
N ASP A 538 6.06 -17.15 14.72
CA ASP A 538 5.57 -17.40 13.37
C ASP A 538 4.13 -17.91 13.40
N VAL A 539 3.26 -17.26 12.63
CA VAL A 539 1.85 -17.62 12.50
C VAL A 539 1.61 -18.23 11.13
N THR A 540 1.46 -19.56 11.12
CA THR A 540 1.29 -20.36 9.89
C THR A 540 -0.03 -21.15 9.87
N TRP A 541 -0.77 -21.16 10.97
CA TRP A 541 -2.05 -21.86 11.05
C TRP A 541 -3.16 -21.13 10.27
N THR A 542 -4.22 -21.85 9.91
CA THR A 542 -5.40 -21.29 9.25
C THR A 542 -6.32 -20.64 10.28
N SER A 543 -6.74 -19.40 10.02
CA SER A 543 -7.85 -18.74 10.74
C SER A 543 -9.16 -19.06 10.04
N VAL A 544 -10.24 -19.20 10.81
CA VAL A 544 -11.59 -19.46 10.29
C VAL A 544 -12.54 -18.43 10.85
N SER A 545 -13.15 -17.62 9.98
CA SER A 545 -14.34 -16.83 10.34
C SER A 545 -15.56 -17.73 10.22
N PRO A 546 -16.27 -18.02 11.32
CA PRO A 546 -17.43 -18.90 11.27
C PRO A 546 -18.55 -18.29 10.42
N LYS A 547 -19.30 -19.17 9.75
CA LYS A 547 -20.53 -18.84 9.06
C LYS A 547 -21.47 -18.04 9.97
N GLY A 548 -22.00 -16.95 9.44
CA GLY A 548 -22.96 -16.09 10.14
C GLY A 548 -22.33 -14.98 10.98
N CYS A 549 -20.99 -14.93 11.11
CA CYS A 549 -20.30 -13.74 11.64
C CYS A 549 -20.35 -12.60 10.62
N LEU A 550 -19.55 -12.72 9.56
CA LEU A 550 -19.50 -11.73 8.46
C LEU A 550 -19.99 -12.30 7.13
N PHE A 551 -19.80 -13.61 6.92
CA PHE A 551 -20.03 -14.27 5.64
C PHE A 551 -21.08 -15.37 5.72
N VAL A 552 -21.67 -15.73 4.58
CA VAL A 552 -22.71 -16.79 4.48
C VAL A 552 -22.16 -18.20 4.65
N GLU A 553 -20.84 -18.36 4.61
CA GLU A 553 -20.12 -19.62 4.77
C GLU A 553 -18.91 -19.44 5.70
N ASP A 554 -18.30 -20.55 6.13
CA ASP A 554 -17.04 -20.52 6.86
C ASP A 554 -15.93 -20.00 5.94
N VAL A 555 -15.21 -18.98 6.39
CA VAL A 555 -14.16 -18.34 5.60
C VAL A 555 -12.80 -18.67 6.19
N HIS A 556 -12.05 -19.48 5.45
CA HIS A 556 -10.70 -19.88 5.79
C HIS A 556 -9.68 -18.90 5.22
N THR A 557 -8.68 -18.52 6.03
CA THR A 557 -7.56 -17.65 5.62
C THR A 557 -6.26 -18.16 6.23
N SER A 558 -5.16 -18.18 5.47
CA SER A 558 -3.92 -18.86 5.86
C SER A 558 -2.62 -18.18 5.44
N LEU A 559 -2.68 -16.92 4.95
CA LEU A 559 -1.47 -16.14 4.65
C LEU A 559 -0.59 -16.04 5.91
N PRO A 560 0.65 -16.55 5.88
CA PRO A 560 1.48 -16.60 7.08
C PRO A 560 2.14 -15.25 7.34
N TYR A 561 2.50 -15.00 8.59
CA TYR A 561 3.22 -13.80 9.01
C TYR A 561 4.06 -14.09 10.26
N ARG A 562 5.09 -13.26 10.49
CA ARG A 562 5.80 -13.23 11.76
C ARG A 562 5.25 -12.09 12.60
N GLU A 563 4.89 -12.37 13.85
CA GLU A 563 4.46 -11.35 14.81
C GLU A 563 5.62 -11.06 15.76
N THR A 564 6.03 -9.80 15.85
CA THR A 564 6.95 -9.32 16.89
C THR A 564 6.21 -8.36 17.81
N ILE A 565 6.25 -8.63 19.11
CA ILE A 565 5.53 -7.90 20.16
C ILE A 565 6.54 -7.22 21.06
N ARG A 566 6.40 -5.91 21.27
CA ARG A 566 7.23 -5.15 22.18
C ARG A 566 6.39 -4.38 23.20
N ARG A 567 6.82 -4.40 24.46
CA ARG A 567 6.21 -3.59 25.52
C ARG A 567 6.69 -2.15 25.43
N VAL A 568 5.79 -1.21 25.68
CA VAL A 568 6.06 0.23 25.66
C VAL A 568 5.40 0.94 26.83
N GLU A 569 6.18 1.78 27.49
CA GLU A 569 5.69 2.74 28.50
C GLU A 569 5.37 4.06 27.79
N TYR A 570 4.23 4.09 27.10
CA TYR A 570 3.72 5.27 26.39
C TYR A 570 2.19 5.23 26.34
N ASP A 571 1.54 6.35 26.60
CA ASP A 571 0.07 6.47 26.50
C ASP A 571 -0.34 6.87 25.07
N GLY A 572 -0.18 5.91 24.17
CA GLY A 572 -0.53 6.04 22.77
C GLY A 572 -1.93 5.54 22.43
N THR A 573 -2.38 5.88 21.23
CA THR A 573 -3.59 5.32 20.59
C THR A 573 -3.32 4.75 19.21
N TRP A 574 -2.28 5.21 18.53
CA TRP A 574 -2.00 4.86 17.15
C TRP A 574 -0.52 4.56 16.94
N VAL A 575 -0.24 3.65 16.00
CA VAL A 575 1.12 3.31 15.56
C VAL A 575 1.22 3.56 14.07
N SER A 576 2.16 4.39 13.70
CA SER A 576 2.60 4.57 12.32
C SER A 576 4.03 4.03 12.20
N MET A 577 4.42 3.57 11.02
CA MET A 577 5.81 3.17 10.78
C MET A 577 6.29 3.49 9.36
N ASP A 578 7.60 3.67 9.21
CA ASP A 578 8.27 3.84 7.92
C ASP A 578 9.47 2.88 7.79
N GLU A 579 10.45 3.19 6.95
CA GLU A 579 11.69 2.41 6.80
C GLU A 579 12.38 2.07 8.13
N GLU A 580 12.53 3.02 9.05
CA GLU A 580 13.39 2.87 10.24
C GLU A 580 12.73 3.38 11.53
N ASN A 581 11.53 3.94 11.46
CA ASN A 581 10.87 4.59 12.57
C ASN A 581 9.53 3.94 12.86
N ILE A 582 9.25 3.81 14.15
CA ILE A 582 7.91 3.56 14.67
C ILE A 582 7.48 4.83 15.38
N VAL A 583 6.38 5.42 14.94
CA VAL A 583 5.79 6.62 15.52
C VAL A 583 4.58 6.24 16.35
N LEU A 584 4.60 6.65 17.63
CA LEU A 584 3.51 6.43 18.57
C LEU A 584 2.78 7.73 18.78
N LEU A 585 1.52 7.79 18.39
CA LEU A 585 0.69 8.99 18.56
C LEU A 585 0.07 8.99 19.95
N HIS A 586 0.21 10.09 20.68
CA HIS A 586 -0.36 10.24 22.02
C HIS A 586 -1.89 10.27 21.96
N LYS A 587 -2.55 9.70 22.99
CA LYS A 587 -4.01 9.60 23.07
C LYS A 587 -4.79 10.91 22.91
N LEU A 588 -4.19 12.02 23.33
CA LEU A 588 -4.78 13.36 23.23
C LEU A 588 -4.40 14.11 21.94
N TYR A 589 -3.77 13.45 20.97
CA TYR A 589 -3.30 14.02 19.70
C TYR A 589 -2.44 15.29 19.87
N CYS A 590 -1.79 15.42 21.02
CA CYS A 590 -1.00 16.60 21.41
C CYS A 590 0.50 16.35 21.39
N ALA A 591 0.92 15.10 21.19
CA ALA A 591 2.31 14.69 21.16
C ALA A 591 2.46 13.40 20.35
N PHE A 592 3.69 13.11 19.94
CA PHE A 592 4.06 11.83 19.37
C PHE A 592 5.48 11.46 19.78
N ARG A 593 5.76 10.16 19.83
CA ARG A 593 7.08 9.60 20.10
C ARG A 593 7.61 8.95 18.83
N VAL A 594 8.84 9.27 18.45
CA VAL A 594 9.56 8.61 17.37
C VAL A 594 10.54 7.62 17.98
N CYS A 595 10.40 6.34 17.65
CA CYS A 595 11.31 5.26 18.01
C CYS A 595 12.09 4.83 16.75
N THR A 596 13.37 5.20 16.66
CA THR A 596 14.24 4.86 15.52
C THR A 596 14.99 3.56 15.80
N LEU A 597 14.91 2.61 14.86
CA LEU A 597 15.42 1.23 14.92
C LEU A 597 16.95 1.11 14.70
#